data_AF-A0A7S8HRS6-F1
#
_entry.id   AF-A0A7S8HRS6-F1
#
_cell.length_a   1.000
_cell.length_b   1.000
_cell.length_c   1.000
_cell.angle_alpha   90.00
_cell.angle_beta   90.00
_cell.angle_gamma   90.00
#
_symmetry.space_group_name_H-M   'P 1'
#
loop_
_entity.id
_entity.type
_entity.pdbx_description
1 polymer ?
#
loop_
_entity_poly.entity_id
_entity_poly.type
_entity_poly.pdbx_seq_one_letter_code
_entity_poly.pdbx_strand_id
1 'polypeptide(L)'
;MKYATILALAGVSSAAVTKTLPKSAGVTSFPTAVPVKGSFDGGMKRFERSTNVCQGQSETGEKDAMFILEAGATLSNVIIGASQAEGVHCKGTCDSNLAISTLNNVWWADVCEDAITLKQTSGTSFINGGGAFKASDKIVQFNGRGTVQIKDFYAEDYGKLVRNCGNCKDNGGPRNIIIQDSVAVNGGVLCGINTNYGDTCKITNSCQNNGKYCDRYQGNSDGSEPPKIGSGPDGKFCITSGVTKSC
;
A
#
# COMPACT_ATOMS: atom_id res chain seq x y z
N MET A 1 19.97 -39.95 -33.78
CA MET A 1 20.33 -38.55 -33.43
C MET A 1 19.17 -37.96 -32.65
N LYS A 2 19.33 -37.69 -31.36
CA LYS A 2 18.31 -37.04 -30.52
C LYS A 2 18.68 -35.56 -30.41
N TYR A 3 17.84 -34.70 -30.97
CA TYR A 3 17.99 -33.25 -30.83
C TYR A 3 17.44 -32.84 -29.45
N ALA A 4 18.30 -32.27 -28.61
CA ALA A 4 17.90 -31.66 -27.35
C ALA A 4 17.49 -30.21 -27.63
N THR A 5 16.19 -29.92 -27.54
CA THR A 5 15.66 -28.56 -27.61
C THR A 5 16.01 -27.82 -26.32
N ILE A 6 16.96 -26.90 -26.39
CA ILE A 6 17.26 -25.97 -25.30
C ILE A 6 16.16 -24.90 -25.32
N LEU A 7 15.21 -24.97 -24.38
CA LEU A 7 14.34 -23.84 -24.08
C LEU A 7 15.17 -22.75 -23.39
N ALA A 8 15.48 -21.68 -24.12
CA ALA A 8 15.95 -20.45 -23.51
C ALA A 8 14.79 -19.84 -22.71
N LEU A 9 14.90 -19.88 -21.38
CA LEU A 9 14.08 -19.07 -20.48
C LEU A 9 14.47 -17.61 -20.72
N ALA A 10 13.66 -16.90 -21.51
CA ALA A 10 13.74 -15.45 -21.58
C ALA A 10 13.43 -14.90 -20.18
N GLY A 11 14.46 -14.42 -19.49
CA GLY A 11 14.30 -13.69 -18.24
C GLY A 11 13.42 -12.49 -18.52
N VAL A 12 12.24 -12.44 -17.90
CA VAL A 12 11.38 -11.25 -17.94
C VAL A 12 12.16 -10.16 -17.22
N SER A 13 12.76 -9.23 -17.95
CA SER A 13 13.36 -8.05 -17.34
C SER A 13 12.22 -7.24 -16.74
N SER A 14 12.07 -7.30 -15.42
CA SER A 14 11.20 -6.36 -14.71
C SER A 14 11.68 -4.95 -15.05
N ALA A 15 10.77 -4.08 -15.50
CA ALA A 15 11.10 -2.68 -15.71
C ALA A 15 11.60 -2.11 -14.38
N ALA A 16 12.71 -1.37 -14.39
CA ALA A 16 13.25 -0.83 -13.16
C ALA A 16 12.21 0.06 -12.46
N VAL A 17 11.95 -0.20 -11.18
CA VAL A 17 11.07 0.62 -10.34
C VAL A 17 11.53 2.08 -10.40
N THR A 18 10.60 3.00 -10.63
CA THR A 18 10.89 4.45 -10.56
C THR A 18 11.15 4.81 -9.10
N LYS A 19 12.33 5.35 -8.79
CA LYS A 19 12.75 5.66 -7.39
C LYS A 19 12.67 7.14 -7.03
N THR A 20 12.26 7.99 -7.97
CA THR A 20 12.23 9.45 -7.78
C THR A 20 10.82 9.96 -7.99
N LEU A 21 10.40 10.91 -7.15
CA LEU A 21 9.13 11.60 -7.34
C LEU A 21 9.08 12.23 -8.74
N PRO A 22 8.09 11.89 -9.58
CA PRO A 22 8.00 12.44 -10.92
C PRO A 22 7.76 13.95 -10.91
N LYS A 23 8.17 14.62 -11.98
CA LYS A 23 7.85 16.03 -12.19
C LYS A 23 6.34 16.19 -12.38
N SER A 24 5.75 17.09 -11.60
CA SER A 24 4.33 17.40 -11.71
C SER A 24 4.00 18.16 -13.00
N ALA A 25 2.85 17.84 -13.60
CA ALA A 25 2.26 18.54 -14.75
C ALA A 25 1.45 19.80 -14.37
N GLY A 26 1.47 20.20 -13.10
CA GLY A 26 0.75 21.35 -12.56
C GLY A 26 0.10 21.03 -11.22
N VAL A 27 -0.33 22.06 -10.48
CA VAL A 27 -0.94 21.91 -9.15
C VAL A 27 -2.44 22.17 -9.22
N THR A 28 -3.23 21.34 -8.54
CA THR A 28 -4.67 21.55 -8.32
C THR A 28 -4.95 21.43 -6.82
N SER A 29 -5.75 22.34 -6.28
CA SER A 29 -6.07 22.37 -4.85
C SER A 29 -7.58 22.24 -4.62
N PHE A 30 -7.98 21.46 -3.62
CA PHE A 30 -9.39 21.23 -3.30
C PHE A 30 -9.69 21.55 -1.83
N PRO A 31 -10.84 22.16 -1.53
CA PRO A 31 -11.23 22.43 -0.13
C PRO A 31 -11.65 21.18 0.63
N THR A 32 -12.11 20.16 -0.09
CA THR A 32 -12.62 18.88 0.44
C THR A 32 -11.99 17.69 -0.29
N ALA A 33 -12.19 16.49 0.23
CA ALA A 33 -11.75 15.27 -0.42
C ALA A 33 -12.46 15.11 -1.78
N VAL A 34 -11.76 14.54 -2.76
CA VAL A 34 -12.28 14.34 -4.11
C VAL A 34 -12.86 12.93 -4.24
N PRO A 35 -14.19 12.78 -4.39
CA PRO A 35 -14.81 11.47 -4.60
C PRO A 35 -14.57 10.94 -6.02
N VAL A 36 -14.29 9.64 -6.15
CA VAL A 36 -14.05 8.95 -7.43
C VAL A 36 -14.94 7.72 -7.52
N LYS A 37 -15.86 7.69 -8.50
CA LYS A 37 -16.85 6.61 -8.71
C LYS A 37 -16.54 5.65 -9.87
N GLY A 38 -15.47 5.92 -10.61
CA GLY A 38 -15.05 5.17 -11.79
C GLY A 38 -13.56 5.34 -11.99
N SER A 39 -13.13 5.70 -13.20
CA SER A 39 -11.71 6.03 -13.45
C SER A 39 -11.47 7.53 -13.34
N PHE A 40 -10.42 7.92 -12.63
CA PHE A 40 -9.89 9.28 -12.60
C PHE A 40 -8.39 9.25 -12.93
N ASP A 41 -8.01 9.94 -13.99
CA ASP A 41 -6.61 10.17 -14.35
C ASP A 41 -6.24 11.62 -14.01
N GLY A 42 -5.26 11.79 -13.13
CA GLY A 42 -4.77 13.09 -12.67
C GLY A 42 -3.80 13.78 -13.63
N GLY A 43 -3.37 13.11 -14.70
CA GLY A 43 -2.43 13.65 -15.70
C GLY A 43 -1.07 14.01 -15.12
N MET A 44 -0.62 13.30 -14.07
CA MET A 44 0.57 13.61 -13.26
C MET A 44 0.55 15.01 -12.62
N LYS A 45 -0.63 15.57 -12.38
CA LYS A 45 -0.77 16.79 -11.58
C LYS A 45 -0.56 16.48 -10.10
N ARG A 46 -0.11 17.51 -9.37
CA ARG A 46 -0.03 17.52 -7.91
C ARG A 46 -1.36 18.00 -7.33
N PHE A 47 -1.88 17.25 -6.37
CA PHE A 47 -3.14 17.48 -5.68
C PHE A 47 -2.85 17.87 -4.23
N GLU A 48 -3.44 18.98 -3.81
CA GLU A 48 -3.30 19.56 -2.48
C GLU A 48 -4.70 19.88 -1.90
N ARG A 49 -4.79 20.01 -0.59
CA ARG A 49 -5.93 20.58 0.12
C ARG A 49 -5.77 22.09 0.28
N SER A 50 -6.89 22.81 0.28
CA SER A 50 -6.96 24.26 0.51
C SER A 50 -8.10 24.61 1.48
N THR A 51 -7.85 24.88 2.75
CA THR A 51 -6.53 25.02 3.39
C THR A 51 -5.85 23.67 3.68
N ASN A 52 -4.60 23.71 4.15
CA ASN A 52 -3.91 22.53 4.68
C ASN A 52 -4.71 21.94 5.86
N VAL A 53 -4.90 20.62 5.85
CA VAL A 53 -5.63 19.85 6.88
C VAL A 53 -4.76 18.80 7.58
N CYS A 54 -3.48 18.67 7.22
CA CYS A 54 -2.56 17.73 7.86
C CYS A 54 -2.36 18.08 9.34
N GLN A 55 -2.50 17.08 10.22
CA GLN A 55 -2.34 17.18 11.67
C GLN A 55 -1.31 16.17 12.21
N GLY A 56 -0.35 15.78 11.37
CA GLY A 56 0.60 14.70 11.65
C GLY A 56 -0.12 13.35 11.79
N GLN A 57 0.24 12.58 12.81
CA GLN A 57 -0.26 11.22 13.05
C GLN A 57 -1.62 11.18 13.77
N SER A 58 -2.37 12.28 13.76
CA SER A 58 -3.71 12.32 14.34
C SER A 58 -4.71 11.77 13.32
N GLU A 59 -5.51 10.77 13.70
CA GLU A 59 -6.62 10.28 12.88
C GLU A 59 -7.71 11.36 12.77
N THR A 60 -7.94 11.86 11.56
CA THR A 60 -8.90 12.91 11.19
C THR A 60 -10.07 12.37 10.36
N GLY A 61 -9.91 11.17 9.80
CA GLY A 61 -10.91 10.42 9.09
C GLY A 61 -11.11 10.82 7.63
N GLU A 62 -12.05 10.11 6.99
CA GLU A 62 -12.23 10.11 5.53
C GLU A 62 -12.48 11.47 4.87
N LYS A 63 -13.07 12.44 5.60
CA LYS A 63 -13.33 13.79 5.08
C LYS A 63 -12.04 14.59 4.79
N ASP A 64 -10.95 14.23 5.46
CA ASP A 64 -9.67 14.91 5.39
C ASP A 64 -8.65 14.18 4.49
N ALA A 65 -9.07 13.09 3.84
CA ALA A 65 -8.35 12.46 2.74
C ALA A 65 -8.22 13.40 1.53
N MET A 66 -7.27 13.12 0.63
CA MET A 66 -7.19 13.78 -0.66
C MET A 66 -8.21 13.21 -1.65
N PHE A 67 -8.32 11.89 -1.73
CA PHE A 67 -9.28 11.18 -2.58
C PHE A 67 -10.09 10.15 -1.79
N ILE A 68 -11.36 10.00 -2.17
CA ILE A 68 -12.24 8.94 -1.69
C ILE A 68 -12.67 8.11 -2.90
N LEU A 69 -12.10 6.92 -3.03
CA LEU A 69 -12.44 5.98 -4.08
C LEU A 69 -13.64 5.15 -3.64
N GLU A 70 -14.70 5.18 -4.42
CA GLU A 70 -15.81 4.25 -4.27
C GLU A 70 -15.42 2.84 -4.76
N ALA A 71 -16.23 1.85 -4.42
CA ALA A 71 -16.03 0.47 -4.86
C ALA A 71 -15.84 0.37 -6.39
N GLY A 72 -14.77 -0.29 -6.85
CA GLY A 72 -14.48 -0.45 -8.28
C GLY A 72 -13.74 0.73 -8.92
N ALA A 73 -13.45 1.80 -8.18
CA ALA A 73 -12.79 2.97 -8.72
C ALA A 73 -11.31 2.74 -9.05
N THR A 74 -10.83 3.47 -10.05
CA THR A 74 -9.42 3.52 -10.44
C THR A 74 -8.90 4.95 -10.33
N LEU A 75 -7.77 5.12 -9.65
CA LEU A 75 -7.02 6.37 -9.59
C LEU A 75 -5.69 6.21 -10.31
N SER A 76 -5.41 7.07 -11.28
CA SER A 76 -4.22 6.98 -12.12
C SER A 76 -3.45 8.29 -12.19
N ASN A 77 -2.11 8.22 -12.24
CA ASN A 77 -1.25 9.35 -12.60
C ASN A 77 -1.49 10.59 -11.72
N VAL A 78 -1.36 10.42 -10.41
CA VAL A 78 -1.61 11.47 -9.42
C VAL A 78 -0.37 11.65 -8.56
N ILE A 79 -0.01 12.90 -8.26
CA ILE A 79 0.92 13.23 -7.18
C ILE A 79 0.12 13.86 -6.04
N ILE A 80 0.24 13.34 -4.84
CA ILE A 80 -0.43 13.84 -3.63
C ILE A 80 0.61 14.59 -2.81
N GLY A 81 0.30 15.84 -2.48
CA GLY A 81 1.16 16.70 -1.69
C GLY A 81 0.98 16.56 -0.18
N ALA A 82 1.60 17.46 0.57
CA ALA A 82 1.71 17.39 2.03
C ALA A 82 0.51 18.01 2.78
N SER A 83 -0.39 18.70 2.08
CA SER A 83 -1.47 19.46 2.74
C SER A 83 -2.71 18.63 3.10
N GLN A 84 -2.73 17.36 2.72
CA GLN A 84 -3.78 16.38 3.04
C GLN A 84 -3.47 15.64 4.35
N ALA A 85 -4.48 15.08 5.03
CA ALA A 85 -4.27 14.29 6.23
C ALA A 85 -4.22 12.77 5.97
N GLU A 86 -5.18 12.21 5.22
CA GLU A 86 -5.39 10.73 5.15
C GLU A 86 -5.32 10.11 3.73
N GLY A 87 -4.51 10.70 2.87
CA GLY A 87 -4.10 10.21 1.56
C GLY A 87 -5.27 9.81 0.66
N VAL A 88 -5.37 8.52 0.36
CA VAL A 88 -6.43 7.93 -0.45
C VAL A 88 -7.23 6.93 0.39
N HIS A 89 -8.53 7.18 0.53
CA HIS A 89 -9.45 6.23 1.15
C HIS A 89 -10.16 5.39 0.09
N CYS A 90 -9.90 4.09 0.10
CA CYS A 90 -10.56 3.12 -0.76
C CYS A 90 -11.73 2.48 -0.02
N LYS A 91 -12.95 2.86 -0.40
CA LYS A 91 -14.16 2.31 0.17
C LYS A 91 -14.41 0.89 -0.32
N GLY A 92 -15.09 0.14 0.53
CA GLY A 92 -15.42 -1.26 0.29
C GLY A 92 -16.88 -1.57 0.02
N THR A 93 -17.80 -0.61 -0.12
CA THR A 93 -19.23 -0.94 -0.02
C THR A 93 -20.17 -0.11 -0.91
N CYS A 94 -20.82 -0.81 -1.84
CA CYS A 94 -22.27 -0.72 -2.16
C CYS A 94 -22.84 -2.09 -2.63
N ASP A 95 -21.99 -3.07 -3.01
CA ASP A 95 -22.40 -4.45 -3.33
C ASP A 95 -21.25 -5.43 -2.98
N SER A 96 -21.58 -6.60 -2.42
CA SER A 96 -20.64 -7.56 -1.80
C SER A 96 -19.88 -8.45 -2.78
N ASN A 97 -20.05 -8.25 -4.08
CA ASN A 97 -19.59 -9.19 -5.11
C ASN A 97 -18.51 -8.63 -6.05
N LEU A 98 -17.40 -8.08 -5.50
CA LEU A 98 -16.16 -7.62 -6.17
C LEU A 98 -15.92 -6.08 -6.16
N ALA A 99 -15.97 -5.45 -4.98
CA ALA A 99 -15.56 -4.05 -4.78
C ALA A 99 -14.03 -3.91 -4.63
N ILE A 100 -13.32 -3.74 -5.75
CA ILE A 100 -11.84 -3.66 -5.81
C ILE A 100 -11.42 -2.23 -6.20
N SER A 101 -10.55 -1.59 -5.41
CA SER A 101 -9.92 -0.32 -5.80
C SER A 101 -8.58 -0.56 -6.51
N THR A 102 -8.30 0.22 -7.54
CA THR A 102 -7.04 0.17 -8.28
C THR A 102 -6.34 1.53 -8.25
N LEU A 103 -5.08 1.55 -7.84
CA LEU A 103 -4.22 2.72 -7.89
C LEU A 103 -3.10 2.43 -8.87
N ASN A 104 -2.96 3.26 -9.91
CA ASN A 104 -1.93 3.11 -10.92
C ASN A 104 -1.06 4.36 -10.96
N ASN A 105 0.25 4.22 -10.73
CA ASN A 105 1.20 5.33 -10.82
C ASN A 105 0.77 6.53 -9.94
N VAL A 106 0.41 6.26 -8.69
CA VAL A 106 0.04 7.27 -7.68
C VAL A 106 1.22 7.52 -6.75
N TRP A 107 1.53 8.79 -6.51
CA TRP A 107 2.71 9.22 -5.78
C TRP A 107 2.34 10.07 -4.57
N TRP A 108 2.93 9.81 -3.41
CA TRP A 108 2.79 10.66 -2.22
C TRP A 108 4.13 11.33 -1.95
N ALA A 109 4.19 12.65 -2.15
CA ALA A 109 5.41 13.44 -1.95
C ALA A 109 5.77 13.59 -0.47
N ASP A 110 4.76 13.57 0.41
CA ASP A 110 4.89 13.65 1.86
C ASP A 110 3.62 13.06 2.48
N VAL A 111 3.74 12.01 3.29
CA VAL A 111 2.61 11.33 3.92
C VAL A 111 2.39 11.92 5.31
N CYS A 112 1.17 12.40 5.58
CA CYS A 112 0.85 13.04 6.85
C CYS A 112 0.55 12.02 7.96
N GLU A 113 -0.54 11.26 7.82
CA GLU A 113 -0.90 10.13 8.69
C GLU A 113 -0.61 8.82 7.95
N ASP A 114 -1.55 8.38 7.09
CA ASP A 114 -1.41 7.26 6.17
C ASP A 114 -1.53 7.70 4.69
N ALA A 115 -0.90 6.94 3.78
CA ALA A 115 -1.00 7.22 2.34
C ALA A 115 -2.26 6.60 1.73
N ILE A 116 -2.61 5.38 2.15
CA ILE A 116 -3.70 4.58 1.60
C ILE A 116 -4.43 3.85 2.72
N THR A 117 -5.74 4.04 2.81
CA THR A 117 -6.62 3.27 3.70
C THR A 117 -7.53 2.35 2.90
N LEU A 118 -7.41 1.05 3.14
CA LEU A 118 -8.15 -0.01 2.44
C LEU A 118 -9.27 -0.58 3.33
N LYS A 119 -10.52 -0.42 2.87
CA LYS A 119 -11.72 -0.86 3.60
C LYS A 119 -12.54 -1.94 2.85
N GLN A 120 -12.00 -2.58 1.81
CA GLN A 120 -12.73 -3.62 1.07
C GLN A 120 -13.13 -4.79 1.98
N THR A 121 -14.26 -5.43 1.72
CA THR A 121 -14.77 -6.56 2.53
C THR A 121 -14.36 -7.93 1.97
N SER A 122 -13.86 -7.96 0.74
CA SER A 122 -13.34 -9.14 0.04
C SER A 122 -12.58 -8.69 -1.22
N GLY A 123 -12.11 -9.65 -2.05
CA GLY A 123 -11.43 -9.35 -3.30
C GLY A 123 -9.97 -8.93 -3.14
N THR A 124 -9.37 -8.36 -4.20
CA THR A 124 -7.97 -7.92 -4.23
C THR A 124 -7.89 -6.47 -4.66
N SER A 125 -7.45 -5.55 -3.80
CA SER A 125 -7.08 -4.18 -4.19
C SER A 125 -5.69 -4.16 -4.82
N PHE A 126 -5.50 -3.33 -5.84
CA PHE A 126 -4.24 -3.26 -6.60
C PHE A 126 -3.57 -1.89 -6.44
N ILE A 127 -2.28 -1.90 -6.14
CA ILE A 127 -1.40 -0.72 -6.12
C ILE A 127 -0.26 -1.03 -7.09
N ASN A 128 -0.31 -0.43 -8.27
CA ASN A 128 0.60 -0.72 -9.39
C ASN A 128 1.45 0.51 -9.72
N GLY A 129 2.77 0.39 -9.58
CA GLY A 129 3.67 1.53 -9.78
C GLY A 129 3.46 2.61 -8.72
N GLY A 130 4.10 3.76 -8.94
CA GLY A 130 4.01 4.88 -8.01
C GLY A 130 4.99 4.76 -6.84
N GLY A 131 4.81 5.62 -5.84
CA GLY A 131 5.64 5.58 -4.66
C GLY A 131 5.24 6.54 -3.56
N ALA A 132 5.74 6.31 -2.34
CA ALA A 132 5.48 7.16 -1.20
C ALA A 132 6.77 7.54 -0.47
N PHE A 133 6.82 8.80 -0.04
CA PHE A 133 7.93 9.38 0.70
C PHE A 133 7.44 9.85 2.08
N LYS A 134 8.30 9.73 3.10
CA LYS A 134 8.12 10.33 4.43
C LYS A 134 6.85 9.90 5.17
N ALA A 135 6.57 8.59 5.19
CA ALA A 135 5.43 8.03 5.92
C ALA A 135 5.85 7.57 7.33
N SER A 136 5.75 8.43 8.33
CA SER A 136 6.34 8.15 9.66
C SER A 136 5.84 6.85 10.32
N ASP A 137 4.57 6.47 10.17
CA ASP A 137 4.04 5.19 10.67
C ASP A 137 3.86 4.16 9.55
N LYS A 138 2.93 4.39 8.62
CA LYS A 138 2.57 3.41 7.59
C LYS A 138 2.14 4.05 6.28
N ILE A 139 2.43 3.36 5.17
CA ILE A 139 1.97 3.79 3.84
C ILE A 139 0.56 3.23 3.61
N VAL A 140 0.37 1.92 3.78
CA VAL A 140 -0.92 1.26 3.55
C VAL A 140 -1.49 0.72 4.86
N GLN A 141 -2.63 1.28 5.27
CA GLN A 141 -3.47 0.76 6.34
C GLN A 141 -4.54 -0.16 5.77
N PHE A 142 -4.50 -1.44 6.13
CA PHE A 142 -5.47 -2.42 5.65
C PHE A 142 -6.48 -2.79 6.75
N ASN A 143 -7.60 -2.07 6.78
CA ASN A 143 -8.68 -2.26 7.74
C ASN A 143 -9.67 -3.35 7.33
N GLY A 144 -9.88 -3.51 6.03
CA GLY A 144 -10.83 -4.42 5.40
C GLY A 144 -10.53 -5.93 5.53
N ARG A 145 -10.83 -6.71 4.50
CA ARG A 145 -10.59 -8.15 4.37
C ARG A 145 -10.21 -8.46 2.92
N GLY A 146 -9.71 -9.67 2.67
CA GLY A 146 -9.27 -10.08 1.33
C GLY A 146 -7.79 -9.78 1.11
N THR A 147 -7.41 -9.27 -0.06
CA THR A 147 -6.01 -9.13 -0.46
C THR A 147 -5.70 -7.69 -0.87
N VAL A 148 -4.46 -7.26 -0.63
CA VAL A 148 -3.83 -6.14 -1.34
C VAL A 148 -2.62 -6.66 -2.10
N GLN A 149 -2.52 -6.30 -3.37
CA GLN A 149 -1.35 -6.55 -4.20
C GLN A 149 -0.65 -5.23 -4.50
N ILE A 150 0.61 -5.13 -4.10
CA ILE A 150 1.50 -4.01 -4.34
C ILE A 150 2.57 -4.47 -5.31
N LYS A 151 2.66 -3.81 -6.46
CA LYS A 151 3.59 -4.18 -7.52
C LYS A 151 4.29 -2.95 -8.06
N ASP A 152 5.59 -3.08 -8.38
CA ASP A 152 6.39 -2.03 -9.02
C ASP A 152 6.44 -0.71 -8.22
N PHE A 153 6.24 -0.77 -6.89
CA PHE A 153 6.09 0.39 -6.02
C PHE A 153 7.42 0.81 -5.38
N TYR A 154 7.59 2.12 -5.16
CA TYR A 154 8.73 2.68 -4.43
C TYR A 154 8.34 3.26 -3.06
N ALA A 155 9.09 2.91 -2.02
CA ALA A 155 8.91 3.47 -0.69
C ALA A 155 10.23 4.00 -0.13
N GLU A 156 10.22 5.22 0.40
CA GLU A 156 11.37 5.85 1.04
C GLU A 156 10.96 6.60 2.30
N ASP A 157 11.77 6.49 3.35
CA ASP A 157 11.55 7.12 4.66
C ASP A 157 10.17 6.77 5.24
N TYR A 158 9.97 5.50 5.58
CA TYR A 158 8.67 4.98 6.00
C TYR A 158 8.74 4.09 7.25
N GLY A 159 7.68 4.05 8.06
CA GLY A 159 7.60 3.15 9.21
C GLY A 159 7.27 1.71 8.79
N LYS A 160 6.20 1.49 8.02
CA LYS A 160 5.75 0.19 7.48
C LYS A 160 5.16 0.38 6.10
N LEU A 161 5.46 -0.48 5.14
CA LEU A 161 4.84 -0.37 3.82
C LEU A 161 3.35 -0.76 3.89
N VAL A 162 3.01 -1.89 4.52
CA VAL A 162 1.62 -2.29 4.77
C VAL A 162 1.44 -2.79 6.19
N ARG A 163 0.35 -2.38 6.84
CA ARG A 163 -0.10 -2.94 8.11
C ARG A 163 -1.56 -3.39 8.02
N ASN A 164 -1.79 -4.68 8.25
CA ASN A 164 -3.14 -5.17 8.54
C ASN A 164 -3.58 -4.59 9.89
N CYS A 165 -4.81 -4.10 10.02
CA CYS A 165 -5.21 -3.47 11.27
C CYS A 165 -5.10 -4.42 12.47
N GLY A 166 -4.39 -3.97 13.50
CA GLY A 166 -4.01 -4.78 14.65
C GLY A 166 -5.05 -4.87 15.76
N ASN A 167 -5.83 -3.80 15.92
CA ASN A 167 -6.70 -3.54 17.05
C ASN A 167 -8.00 -2.81 16.65
N CYS A 168 -8.39 -2.91 15.37
CA CYS A 168 -9.63 -2.30 14.88
C CYS A 168 -10.84 -2.81 15.66
N LYS A 169 -11.89 -1.99 15.75
CA LYS A 169 -13.20 -2.49 16.17
C LYS A 169 -13.66 -3.59 15.20
N ASP A 170 -14.27 -4.65 15.74
CA ASP A 170 -14.73 -5.83 14.97
C ASP A 170 -13.58 -6.44 14.13
N ASN A 171 -12.38 -6.47 14.71
CA ASN A 171 -11.20 -6.99 14.02
C ASN A 171 -11.33 -8.47 13.64
N GLY A 172 -10.49 -8.87 12.70
CA GLY A 172 -10.46 -10.22 12.17
C GLY A 172 -9.68 -10.29 10.88
N GLY A 173 -9.87 -11.38 10.15
CA GLY A 173 -9.21 -11.65 8.88
C GLY A 173 -9.98 -12.67 8.05
N PRO A 174 -9.34 -13.27 7.04
CA PRO A 174 -7.96 -13.01 6.64
C PRO A 174 -7.78 -11.69 5.89
N ARG A 175 -6.63 -11.07 6.09
CA ARG A 175 -6.07 -10.00 5.25
C ARG A 175 -4.73 -10.47 4.68
N ASN A 176 -4.64 -10.57 3.37
CA ASN A 176 -3.47 -11.06 2.66
C ASN A 176 -2.74 -9.91 1.98
N ILE A 177 -1.41 -9.97 2.01
CA ILE A 177 -0.54 -8.97 1.41
C ILE A 177 0.34 -9.67 0.37
N ILE A 178 0.37 -9.14 -0.85
CA ILE A 178 1.27 -9.57 -1.91
C ILE A 178 2.12 -8.37 -2.31
N ILE A 179 3.45 -8.50 -2.25
CA ILE A 179 4.39 -7.44 -2.64
C ILE A 179 5.31 -8.02 -3.71
N GLN A 180 5.36 -7.39 -4.88
CA GLN A 180 6.12 -7.88 -6.02
C GLN A 180 6.94 -6.77 -6.65
N ASP A 181 8.16 -7.09 -7.06
CA ASP A 181 8.99 -6.22 -7.91
C ASP A 181 9.10 -4.79 -7.34
N SER A 182 9.08 -4.63 -6.01
CA SER A 182 8.99 -3.33 -5.33
C SER A 182 10.30 -2.99 -4.62
N VAL A 183 10.59 -1.70 -4.44
CA VAL A 183 11.81 -1.22 -3.80
C VAL A 183 11.44 -0.36 -2.60
N ALA A 184 11.98 -0.69 -1.44
CA ALA A 184 11.76 0.07 -0.22
C ALA A 184 13.10 0.36 0.49
N VAL A 185 13.36 1.63 0.79
CA VAL A 185 14.60 2.09 1.41
C VAL A 185 14.31 2.96 2.62
N ASN A 186 15.26 2.98 3.56
CA ASN A 186 15.23 3.88 4.73
C ASN A 186 13.96 3.75 5.58
N GLY A 187 13.42 2.54 5.70
CA GLY A 187 12.22 2.30 6.48
C GLY A 187 12.21 1.04 7.33
N GLY A 188 11.02 0.74 7.86
CA GLY A 188 10.75 -0.49 8.60
C GLY A 188 10.30 -1.64 7.71
N VAL A 189 9.38 -2.47 8.22
CA VAL A 189 8.98 -3.72 7.57
C VAL A 189 8.13 -3.49 6.32
N LEU A 190 8.20 -4.42 5.36
CA LEU A 190 7.32 -4.40 4.19
C LEU A 190 5.87 -4.76 4.55
N CYS A 191 5.65 -5.68 5.50
CA CYS A 191 4.30 -6.03 5.94
C CYS A 191 4.21 -6.40 7.42
N GLY A 192 3.14 -5.95 8.08
CA GLY A 192 2.75 -6.38 9.42
C GLY A 192 1.42 -7.15 9.39
N ILE A 193 1.43 -8.42 9.80
CA ILE A 193 0.29 -9.34 9.69
C ILE A 193 -0.15 -9.90 11.05
N ASN A 194 -1.46 -10.19 11.23
CA ASN A 194 -2.00 -10.81 12.44
C ASN A 194 -2.22 -12.32 12.20
N THR A 195 -1.32 -13.17 12.69
CA THR A 195 -1.33 -14.60 12.31
C THR A 195 -2.52 -15.36 12.91
N ASN A 196 -3.05 -14.91 14.04
CA ASN A 196 -4.25 -15.47 14.66
C ASN A 196 -5.53 -15.26 13.84
N TYR A 197 -5.52 -14.31 12.91
CA TYR A 197 -6.62 -14.09 11.96
C TYR A 197 -6.39 -14.76 10.59
N GLY A 198 -5.32 -15.55 10.46
CA GLY A 198 -4.98 -16.23 9.20
C GLY A 198 -4.37 -15.31 8.14
N ASP A 199 -3.93 -14.12 8.52
CA ASP A 199 -3.29 -13.17 7.61
C ASP A 199 -1.99 -13.74 7.02
N THR A 200 -1.75 -13.47 5.74
CA THR A 200 -0.51 -13.88 5.06
C THR A 200 0.18 -12.70 4.37
N CYS A 201 1.49 -12.80 4.21
CA CYS A 201 2.31 -11.88 3.44
C CYS A 201 3.25 -12.65 2.52
N LYS A 202 3.19 -12.36 1.22
CA LYS A 202 4.07 -12.93 0.20
C LYS A 202 4.86 -11.82 -0.47
N ILE A 203 6.19 -11.91 -0.43
CA ILE A 203 7.09 -10.92 -1.01
C ILE A 203 7.94 -11.60 -2.08
N THR A 204 7.88 -11.09 -3.32
CA THR A 204 8.64 -11.64 -4.45
C THR A 204 9.47 -10.57 -5.14
N ASN A 205 10.72 -10.88 -5.50
CA ASN A 205 11.59 -10.01 -6.33
C ASN A 205 11.69 -8.57 -5.82
N SER A 206 11.61 -8.36 -4.51
CA SER A 206 11.52 -7.03 -3.93
C SER A 206 12.75 -6.71 -3.09
N CYS A 207 13.07 -5.43 -3.00
CA CYS A 207 14.20 -4.94 -2.23
C CYS A 207 13.76 -4.24 -0.94
N GLN A 208 14.41 -4.58 0.18
CA GLN A 208 14.35 -3.79 1.41
C GLN A 208 15.77 -3.62 1.95
N ASN A 209 16.29 -2.38 2.00
CA ASN A 209 17.72 -2.12 2.18
C ASN A 209 18.32 -2.57 3.53
N ASN A 210 17.48 -2.93 4.51
CA ASN A 210 17.87 -3.48 5.80
C ASN A 210 17.40 -4.93 6.02
N GLY A 211 16.74 -5.55 5.04
CA GLY A 211 16.15 -6.90 5.14
C GLY A 211 14.96 -7.01 6.09
N LYS A 212 14.27 -5.89 6.37
CA LYS A 212 13.07 -5.86 7.21
C LYS A 212 11.85 -6.26 6.36
N TYR A 213 11.60 -7.56 6.25
CA TYR A 213 10.54 -8.07 5.36
C TYR A 213 9.16 -8.06 6.03
N CYS A 214 8.98 -8.83 7.11
CA CYS A 214 7.67 -8.99 7.75
C CYS A 214 7.78 -8.91 9.26
N ASP A 215 6.74 -8.40 9.90
CA ASP A 215 6.47 -8.61 11.33
C ASP A 215 5.13 -9.33 11.52
N ARG A 216 5.07 -10.16 12.56
CA ARG A 216 3.92 -11.00 12.90
C ARG A 216 3.39 -10.61 14.28
N TYR A 217 2.07 -10.50 14.39
CA TYR A 217 1.37 -10.00 15.56
C TYR A 217 0.23 -10.93 15.99
N GLN A 218 -0.16 -10.82 17.25
CA GLN A 218 -1.44 -11.32 17.75
C GLN A 218 -2.46 -10.17 17.71
N GLY A 219 -3.31 -10.13 16.69
CA GLY A 219 -4.36 -9.11 16.57
C GLY A 219 -5.44 -9.29 17.64
N ASN A 220 -6.07 -8.18 18.01
CA ASN A 220 -7.18 -8.13 18.96
C ASN A 220 -8.31 -7.22 18.42
N SER A 221 -9.42 -7.15 19.16
CA SER A 221 -10.57 -6.29 18.85
C SER A 221 -10.99 -5.41 20.04
N ASP A 222 -10.16 -5.31 21.06
CA ASP A 222 -10.42 -4.52 22.28
C ASP A 222 -9.75 -3.13 22.26
N GLY A 223 -9.03 -2.81 21.18
CA GLY A 223 -8.34 -1.54 20.98
C GLY A 223 -6.93 -1.50 21.56
N SER A 224 -6.49 -2.54 22.29
CA SER A 224 -5.14 -2.61 22.83
C SER A 224 -4.08 -2.73 21.73
N GLU A 225 -2.87 -2.23 21.94
CA GLU A 225 -1.78 -2.42 20.97
C GLU A 225 -1.47 -3.92 20.85
N PRO A 226 -1.56 -4.52 19.65
CA PRO A 226 -1.34 -5.95 19.47
C PRO A 226 0.13 -6.32 19.75
N PRO A 227 0.39 -7.36 20.56
CA PRO A 227 1.77 -7.76 20.81
C PRO A 227 2.39 -8.35 19.54
N LYS A 228 3.64 -7.96 19.29
CA LYS A 228 4.48 -8.56 18.26
C LYS A 228 4.97 -9.93 18.73
N ILE A 229 4.75 -10.95 17.91
CA ILE A 229 5.09 -12.35 18.23
C ILE A 229 6.24 -12.90 17.37
N GLY A 230 6.68 -12.18 16.33
CA GLY A 230 7.80 -12.59 15.51
C GLY A 230 8.22 -11.56 14.47
N SER A 231 9.45 -11.68 13.96
CA SER A 231 9.98 -10.88 12.85
C SER A 231 10.54 -11.79 11.76
N GLY A 232 10.58 -11.29 10.53
CA GLY A 232 11.13 -12.00 9.38
C GLY A 232 10.26 -13.14 8.83
N PRO A 233 10.70 -13.75 7.72
CA PRO A 233 10.00 -14.86 7.07
C PRO A 233 9.97 -16.12 7.92
N ASP A 234 8.83 -16.81 7.90
CA ASP A 234 8.63 -18.07 8.63
C ASP A 234 8.18 -19.23 7.75
N GLY A 235 8.09 -18.98 6.44
CA GLY A 235 7.71 -19.99 5.45
C GLY A 235 6.24 -20.39 5.51
N LYS A 236 5.43 -19.80 6.39
CA LYS A 236 4.01 -20.11 6.56
C LYS A 236 3.12 -18.89 6.38
N PHE A 237 3.31 -17.87 7.21
CA PHE A 237 2.53 -16.64 7.18
C PHE A 237 3.28 -15.53 6.46
N CYS A 238 4.60 -15.45 6.60
CA CYS A 238 5.46 -14.60 5.79
C CYS A 238 6.37 -15.46 4.90
N ILE A 239 6.19 -15.32 3.59
CA ILE A 239 6.90 -16.09 2.57
C ILE A 239 7.62 -15.13 1.64
N THR A 240 8.93 -15.32 1.47
CA THR A 240 9.77 -14.49 0.59
C THR A 240 10.42 -15.32 -0.50
N SER A 241 10.55 -14.76 -1.70
CA SER A 241 11.35 -15.32 -2.79
C SER A 241 12.04 -14.21 -3.59
N GLY A 242 13.31 -14.37 -3.95
CA GLY A 242 14.03 -13.37 -4.75
C GLY A 242 14.19 -11.99 -4.07
N VAL A 243 14.15 -11.94 -2.73
CA VAL A 243 14.32 -10.67 -1.98
C VAL A 243 15.80 -10.30 -1.84
N THR A 244 16.10 -9.01 -1.86
CA THR A 244 17.47 -8.49 -1.73
C THR A 244 17.55 -7.28 -0.79
N LYS A 245 18.75 -7.00 -0.28
CA LYS A 245 19.06 -5.77 0.46
C LYS A 245 19.78 -4.72 -0.40
N SER A 246 20.20 -5.08 -1.62
CA SER A 246 20.83 -4.17 -2.56
C SER A 246 19.76 -3.48 -3.38
N CYS A 247 19.30 -2.33 -2.89
CA CYS A 247 18.39 -1.43 -3.58
C CYS A 247 19.24 -0.35 -4.28
#